data_AF-A0A258UX76-F1
#
_entry.id   AF-A0A258UX76-F1
#
_cell.length_a   1.000
_cell.length_b   1.000
_cell.length_c   1.000
_cell.angle_alpha   90.00
_cell.angle_beta   90.00
_cell.angle_gamma   90.00
#
_symmetry.space_group_name_H-M   'P 1'
#
loop_
_entity.id
_entity.type
_entity.pdbx_description
1 polymer ?
#
loop_
_entity_poly.entity_id
_entity_poly.type
_entity_poly.pdbx_seq_one_letter_code
_entity_poly.pdbx_strand_id
1 'polypeptide(L)'
;MKASLPGIAQRCAYLAASLVLIASQNLVAWGVVKAYAEKRALDLEFWLTPLSTAMSVYDLPPIWGAAIFAYFLLVAWLLALMSFQLARRTNRGFVLAVLSVVPVVQLGAILFNSVLPTREAVDEIKQSQAASARNVTMGLIAGMALVVLAVLVSAVTFGAYGWGLFVMTPLLVGITCGYLVNDQRDLGAWATMKLVIAAAGLGSLALVVLALEGIVCIILAAPLAIPIVMLGGVLGRGLATARHNRRNPLASIAILPMVFMLEAAMPPEAPIITEYEIEIAAPAEHVWQALIGSEPIAPAPGFPALAGLAYPIKGTLKGEGLGATRTGVFSTGTANEVVTQWKPNRLLAFRVEKEAPAMEEMSPYRRVHAPHVEGYFTTGETRFVLLPVAANRTLLKIASDHRLRIDPVPYWEPIARLAIHGNVSRVLADIKAKSEANQRRD
;
A
#
# COMPACT_ATOMS: atom_id res chain seq x y z
N MET A 1 43.98 -24.85 -14.63
CA MET A 1 42.50 -24.85 -14.69
C MET A 1 42.05 -24.41 -16.08
N LYS A 2 41.83 -25.35 -17.01
CA LYS A 2 41.26 -25.07 -18.33
C LYS A 2 39.75 -25.31 -18.24
N ALA A 3 38.94 -24.28 -18.46
CA ALA A 3 37.51 -24.49 -18.70
C ALA A 3 37.36 -25.38 -19.94
N SER A 4 36.54 -26.42 -19.87
CA SER A 4 36.26 -27.26 -21.04
C SER A 4 35.58 -26.42 -22.12
N LEU A 5 35.96 -26.61 -23.39
CA LEU A 5 35.36 -25.97 -24.57
C LEU A 5 33.81 -25.86 -24.52
N PRO A 6 33.05 -26.89 -24.11
CA PRO A 6 31.59 -26.78 -23.97
C PRO A 6 31.12 -25.81 -22.87
N GLY A 7 31.88 -25.64 -21.78
CA GLY A 7 31.54 -24.72 -20.70
C GLY A 7 31.70 -23.24 -21.09
N ILE A 8 32.65 -22.92 -21.97
CA ILE A 8 32.87 -21.57 -22.50
C ILE A 8 31.77 -21.21 -23.49
N ALA A 9 31.48 -22.10 -24.45
CA ALA A 9 30.43 -21.90 -25.46
C ALA A 9 29.06 -21.61 -24.83
N GLN A 10 28.71 -22.32 -23.75
CA GLN A 10 27.44 -22.15 -23.06
C GLN A 10 27.32 -20.81 -22.32
N ARG A 11 28.44 -20.28 -21.78
CA ARG A 11 28.47 -18.97 -21.11
C ARG A 11 28.38 -17.82 -22.11
N CYS A 12 29.02 -17.97 -23.27
CA CYS A 12 28.85 -17.05 -24.39
C CYS A 12 27.41 -17.04 -24.91
N ALA A 13 26.77 -18.22 -25.01
CA ALA A 13 25.36 -18.32 -25.39
C ALA A 13 24.42 -17.65 -24.38
N TYR A 14 24.67 -17.83 -23.07
CA TYR A 14 23.92 -17.14 -22.01
C TYR A 14 24.07 -15.62 -22.08
N LEU A 15 25.30 -15.11 -22.23
CA LEU A 15 25.57 -13.68 -22.34
C LEU A 15 24.88 -13.09 -23.58
N ALA A 16 25.04 -13.72 -24.75
CA ALA A 16 24.44 -13.25 -26.00
C ALA A 16 22.90 -13.24 -25.94
N ALA A 17 22.29 -14.33 -25.46
CA ALA A 17 20.83 -14.42 -25.34
C ALA A 17 20.28 -13.39 -24.34
N SER A 18 20.99 -13.14 -23.23
CA SER A 18 20.56 -12.16 -22.22
C SER A 18 20.62 -10.73 -22.75
N LEU A 19 21.67 -10.39 -23.51
CA LEU A 19 21.79 -9.08 -24.17
C LEU A 19 20.72 -8.88 -25.25
N VAL A 20 20.41 -9.92 -26.03
CA VAL A 20 19.33 -9.88 -27.04
C VAL A 20 17.96 -9.65 -26.38
N LEU A 21 17.69 -10.34 -25.27
CA LEU A 21 16.45 -10.18 -24.51
C LEU A 21 16.31 -8.75 -23.95
N ILE A 22 17.37 -8.19 -23.36
CA ILE A 22 17.35 -6.81 -22.85
C ILE A 22 17.20 -5.79 -24.00
N ALA A 23 17.89 -6.00 -25.11
CA ALA A 23 17.74 -5.15 -26.29
C ALA A 23 16.31 -5.20 -26.87
N SER A 24 15.67 -6.37 -26.84
CA SER A 24 14.31 -6.56 -27.36
C SER A 24 13.26 -5.75 -26.59
N GLN A 25 13.42 -5.55 -25.28
CA GLN A 25 12.53 -4.69 -24.48
C GLN A 25 12.51 -3.26 -25.03
N ASN A 26 13.70 -2.73 -25.32
CA ASN A 26 13.84 -1.39 -25.87
C ASN A 26 13.30 -1.28 -27.30
N LEU A 27 13.51 -2.31 -28.13
CA LEU A 27 13.00 -2.37 -29.50
C LEU A 27 11.47 -2.47 -29.58
N VAL A 28 10.84 -3.22 -28.67
CA VAL A 28 9.38 -3.34 -28.60
C VAL A 28 8.76 -2.02 -28.13
N ALA A 29 9.29 -1.40 -27.08
CA ALA A 29 8.83 -0.08 -26.64
C ALA A 29 9.00 0.97 -27.76
N TRP A 30 10.14 0.95 -28.46
CA TRP A 30 10.41 1.83 -29.59
C TRP A 30 9.43 1.62 -30.75
N GLY A 31 9.16 0.37 -31.11
CA GLY A 31 8.22 0.02 -32.20
C GLY A 31 6.80 0.50 -31.91
N VAL A 32 6.34 0.34 -30.67
CA VAL A 32 5.00 0.82 -30.24
C VAL A 32 4.94 2.35 -30.24
N VAL A 33 5.95 3.03 -29.71
CA VAL A 33 6.02 4.50 -29.71
C VAL A 33 6.09 5.04 -31.14
N LYS A 34 6.90 4.45 -32.03
CA LYS A 34 7.01 4.89 -33.43
C LYS A 34 5.75 4.65 -34.25
N ALA A 35 5.01 3.59 -33.94
CA ALA A 35 3.74 3.28 -34.62
C ALA A 35 2.57 4.16 -34.17
N TYR A 36 2.63 4.75 -32.97
CA TYR A 36 1.51 5.47 -32.37
C TYR A 36 1.76 6.98 -32.15
N ALA A 37 3.01 7.39 -31.95
CA ALA A 37 3.41 8.76 -31.70
C ALA A 37 4.39 9.23 -32.80
N GLU A 38 3.85 9.68 -33.93
CA GLU A 38 4.66 10.40 -34.91
C GLU A 38 4.92 11.82 -34.41
N LYS A 39 6.21 12.16 -34.16
CA LYS A 39 6.83 13.52 -34.18
C LYS A 39 7.69 13.94 -32.97
N ARG A 40 8.20 13.04 -32.11
CA ARG A 40 9.24 13.42 -31.11
C ARG A 40 10.53 12.62 -31.26
N ALA A 41 11.66 13.30 -31.05
CA ALA A 41 12.98 12.68 -31.07
C ALA A 41 13.16 11.80 -29.82
N LEU A 42 13.83 10.66 -29.98
CA LEU A 42 14.08 9.71 -28.90
C LEU A 42 15.29 10.19 -28.08
N ASP A 43 15.03 10.67 -26.88
CA ASP A 43 16.08 11.10 -25.95
C ASP A 43 16.71 9.93 -25.18
N LEU A 44 17.88 10.15 -24.59
CA LEU A 44 18.64 9.15 -23.84
C LEU A 44 17.84 8.54 -22.67
N GLU A 45 16.90 9.31 -22.12
CA GLU A 45 15.96 8.92 -21.08
C GLU A 45 14.97 7.83 -21.54
N PHE A 46 14.58 7.83 -22.82
CA PHE A 46 13.74 6.77 -23.38
C PHE A 46 14.43 5.40 -23.33
N TRP A 47 15.73 5.34 -23.61
CA TRP A 47 16.50 4.10 -23.62
C TRP A 47 16.85 3.60 -22.21
N LEU A 48 16.73 4.45 -21.19
CA LEU A 48 16.97 4.10 -19.79
C LEU A 48 15.68 3.64 -19.10
N THR A 49 14.55 4.29 -19.40
CA THR A 49 13.26 4.03 -18.76
C THR A 49 12.11 3.96 -19.79
N PRO A 50 12.18 3.02 -20.74
CA PRO A 50 11.29 3.00 -21.91
C PRO A 50 9.80 2.88 -21.58
N LEU A 51 9.43 2.17 -20.50
CA LEU A 51 8.02 2.04 -20.09
C LEU A 51 7.46 3.33 -19.50
N SER A 52 8.19 3.98 -18.57
CA SER A 52 7.70 5.21 -17.96
C SER A 52 7.64 6.34 -18.97
N THR A 53 8.68 6.49 -19.80
CA THR A 53 8.74 7.54 -20.82
C THR A 53 7.69 7.33 -21.90
N ALA A 54 7.41 6.08 -22.30
CA ALA A 54 6.35 5.76 -23.25
C ALA A 54 4.94 6.10 -22.72
N MET A 55 4.70 5.96 -21.41
CA MET A 55 3.40 6.30 -20.80
C MET A 55 3.25 7.79 -20.46
N SER A 56 4.31 8.45 -19.97
CA SER A 56 4.21 9.83 -19.45
C SER A 56 4.59 10.93 -20.45
N VAL A 57 5.42 10.61 -21.45
CA VAL A 57 5.93 11.62 -22.42
C VAL A 57 5.26 11.48 -23.79
N TYR A 58 4.80 10.27 -24.13
CA TYR A 58 4.18 9.95 -25.41
C TYR A 58 2.66 9.66 -25.33
N ASP A 59 2.02 9.85 -24.16
CA ASP A 59 0.58 9.70 -23.92
C ASP A 59 -0.04 8.44 -24.55
N LEU A 60 0.67 7.30 -24.44
CA LEU A 60 0.18 6.04 -25.01
C LEU A 60 -1.11 5.59 -24.29
N PRO A 61 -2.10 5.05 -25.05
CA PRO A 61 -3.26 4.42 -24.45
C PRO A 61 -2.87 3.32 -23.45
N PRO A 62 -3.59 3.16 -22.33
CA PRO A 62 -3.24 2.21 -21.27
C PRO A 62 -3.05 0.76 -21.73
N ILE A 63 -3.73 0.35 -22.80
CA ILE A 63 -3.60 -0.99 -23.39
C ILE A 63 -2.19 -1.27 -23.95
N TRP A 64 -1.54 -0.26 -24.52
CA TRP A 64 -0.17 -0.39 -25.05
C TRP A 64 0.86 -0.35 -23.94
N GLY A 65 0.64 0.46 -22.90
CA GLY A 65 1.42 0.42 -21.67
C GLY A 65 1.38 -0.97 -21.01
N ALA A 66 0.18 -1.56 -20.91
CA ALA A 66 -0.01 -2.91 -20.41
C ALA A 66 0.69 -3.98 -21.28
N ALA A 67 0.63 -3.85 -22.61
CA ALA A 67 1.31 -4.77 -23.53
C ALA A 67 2.85 -4.69 -23.43
N ILE A 68 3.42 -3.48 -23.37
CA ILE A 68 4.86 -3.28 -23.17
C ILE A 68 5.29 -3.84 -21.81
N PHE A 69 4.52 -3.56 -20.75
CA PHE A 69 4.78 -4.08 -19.41
C PHE A 69 4.72 -5.62 -19.36
N ALA A 70 3.73 -6.25 -19.99
CA ALA A 70 3.61 -7.69 -20.09
C ALA A 70 4.82 -8.32 -20.83
N TYR A 71 5.28 -7.67 -21.90
CA TYR A 71 6.49 -8.09 -22.60
C TYR A 71 7.75 -7.94 -21.75
N PHE A 72 7.86 -6.86 -20.97
CA PHE A 72 9.00 -6.65 -20.08
C PHE A 72 9.03 -7.70 -18.96
N LEU A 73 7.87 -8.06 -18.43
CA LEU A 73 7.70 -9.14 -17.47
C LEU A 73 8.12 -10.50 -18.05
N LEU A 74 7.71 -10.80 -19.29
CA LEU A 74 8.12 -12.02 -20.02
C LEU A 74 9.65 -12.08 -20.18
N VAL A 75 10.28 -10.97 -20.59
CA VAL A 75 11.73 -10.90 -20.73
C VAL A 75 12.44 -11.06 -19.39
N ALA A 76 11.98 -10.39 -18.34
CA ALA A 76 12.51 -10.55 -16.99
C ALA A 76 12.40 -12.00 -16.49
N TRP A 77 11.30 -12.68 -16.82
CA TRP A 77 11.08 -14.09 -16.52
C TRP A 77 12.05 -15.00 -17.27
N LEU A 78 12.26 -14.79 -18.57
CA LEU A 78 13.22 -15.56 -19.38
C LEU A 78 14.66 -15.36 -18.89
N LEU A 79 15.05 -14.12 -18.58
CA LEU A 79 16.35 -13.79 -17.99
C LEU A 79 16.55 -14.50 -16.65
N ALA A 80 15.54 -14.47 -15.77
CA ALA A 80 15.58 -15.19 -14.51
C ALA A 80 15.84 -16.69 -14.77
N LEU A 81 15.02 -17.34 -15.61
CA LEU A 81 15.15 -18.76 -15.90
C LEU A 81 16.56 -19.13 -16.38
N MET A 82 17.11 -18.36 -17.32
CA MET A 82 18.45 -18.59 -17.86
C MET A 82 19.55 -18.41 -16.80
N SER A 83 19.46 -17.35 -15.99
CA SER A 83 20.43 -17.06 -14.94
C SER A 83 20.39 -18.08 -13.81
N PHE A 84 19.20 -18.53 -13.41
CA PHE A 84 19.02 -19.58 -12.41
C PHE A 84 19.50 -20.94 -12.92
N GLN A 85 19.28 -21.25 -14.21
CA GLN A 85 19.83 -22.47 -14.83
C GLN A 85 21.36 -22.46 -14.85
N LEU A 86 21.97 -21.32 -15.18
CA LEU A 86 23.44 -21.17 -15.17
C LEU A 86 24.02 -21.25 -13.75
N ALA A 87 23.38 -20.62 -12.77
CA ALA A 87 23.79 -20.68 -11.36
C ALA A 87 23.78 -22.10 -10.80
N ARG A 88 22.74 -22.89 -11.13
CA ARG A 88 22.66 -24.32 -10.77
C ARG A 88 23.78 -25.14 -11.39
N ARG A 89 24.09 -24.91 -12.67
CA ARG A 89 25.13 -25.67 -13.40
C ARG A 89 26.55 -25.29 -12.97
N THR A 90 26.76 -24.04 -12.58
CA THR A 90 28.08 -23.55 -12.14
C THR A 90 28.32 -23.69 -10.63
N ASN A 91 27.35 -24.27 -9.92
CA ASN A 91 27.33 -24.44 -8.47
C ASN A 91 27.60 -23.12 -7.72
N ARG A 92 27.07 -22.02 -8.27
CA ARG A 92 27.15 -20.69 -7.67
C ARG A 92 25.82 -20.33 -7.04
N GLY A 93 25.89 -19.67 -5.88
CA GLY A 93 24.70 -19.18 -5.20
C GLY A 93 23.84 -18.27 -6.10
N PHE A 94 22.55 -18.18 -5.77
CA PHE A 94 21.55 -17.55 -6.61
C PHE A 94 21.60 -16.01 -6.63
N VAL A 95 22.46 -15.38 -5.83
CA VAL A 95 22.55 -13.91 -5.72
C VAL A 95 22.81 -13.24 -7.07
N LEU A 96 23.79 -13.72 -7.83
CA LEU A 96 24.08 -13.18 -9.17
C LEU A 96 22.95 -13.46 -10.18
N ALA A 97 22.16 -14.52 -9.98
CA ALA A 97 21.01 -14.85 -10.81
C ALA A 97 19.76 -13.99 -10.48
N VAL A 98 19.62 -13.56 -9.23
CA VAL A 98 18.60 -12.58 -8.84
C VAL A 98 18.97 -11.20 -9.38
N LEU A 99 20.24 -10.79 -9.21
CA LEU A 99 20.73 -9.49 -9.67
C LEU A 99 20.66 -9.32 -11.20
N SER A 100 20.67 -10.40 -11.99
CA SER A 100 20.50 -10.33 -13.45
C SER A 100 19.09 -9.94 -13.92
N VAL A 101 18.11 -9.85 -13.01
CA VAL A 101 16.72 -9.45 -13.30
C VAL A 101 16.41 -8.07 -12.71
N VAL A 102 17.31 -7.52 -11.89
CA VAL A 102 17.15 -6.20 -11.27
C VAL A 102 17.66 -5.14 -12.26
N PRO A 103 16.80 -4.20 -12.70
CA PRO A 103 17.21 -3.10 -13.59
C PRO A 103 18.41 -2.33 -13.01
N VAL A 104 19.22 -1.69 -13.87
CA VAL A 104 20.49 -0.99 -13.53
C VAL A 104 21.66 -1.93 -13.22
N VAL A 105 21.49 -2.95 -12.38
CA VAL A 105 22.58 -3.89 -12.00
C VAL A 105 22.65 -5.15 -12.87
N GLN A 106 21.60 -5.41 -13.66
CA GLN A 106 21.45 -6.61 -14.49
C GLN A 106 22.63 -6.87 -15.44
N LEU A 107 23.15 -5.86 -16.14
CA LEU A 107 24.23 -6.05 -17.12
C LEU A 107 25.53 -6.49 -16.45
N GLY A 108 25.85 -5.87 -15.30
CA GLY A 108 26.98 -6.29 -14.48
C GLY A 108 26.80 -7.72 -13.98
N ALA A 109 25.64 -8.04 -13.42
CA ALA A 109 25.35 -9.37 -12.91
C ALA A 109 25.42 -10.47 -13.99
N ILE A 110 24.90 -10.20 -15.20
CA ILE A 110 24.97 -11.11 -16.36
C ILE A 110 26.42 -11.30 -16.80
N LEU A 111 27.19 -10.22 -16.92
CA LEU A 111 28.60 -10.27 -17.28
C LEU A 111 29.40 -11.08 -16.26
N PHE A 112 29.25 -10.80 -14.97
CA PHE A 112 29.92 -11.55 -13.90
C PHE A 112 29.52 -13.03 -13.92
N ASN A 113 28.24 -13.37 -14.13
CA ASN A 113 27.80 -14.76 -14.26
C ASN A 113 28.44 -15.48 -15.46
N SER A 114 28.71 -14.76 -16.55
CA SER A 114 29.30 -15.33 -17.77
C SER A 114 30.81 -15.62 -17.65
N VAL A 115 31.56 -14.82 -16.88
CA VAL A 115 33.03 -14.93 -16.82
C VAL A 115 33.53 -15.86 -15.71
N LEU A 116 32.84 -15.93 -14.56
CA LEU A 116 33.39 -16.55 -13.36
C LEU A 116 33.53 -18.10 -13.46
N PRO A 117 34.59 -18.76 -12.95
CA PRO A 117 34.86 -20.22 -13.14
C PRO A 117 34.03 -21.19 -12.26
N THR A 118 33.61 -22.37 -12.72
CA THR A 118 32.75 -23.29 -11.92
C THR A 118 33.37 -23.64 -10.55
N ARG A 119 32.58 -23.68 -9.47
CA ARG A 119 33.05 -24.11 -8.13
C ARG A 119 32.93 -25.63 -7.97
N GLU A 120 34.03 -26.31 -7.63
CA GLU A 120 34.03 -27.73 -7.24
C GLU A 120 33.43 -27.91 -5.83
N ALA A 121 32.77 -29.05 -5.62
CA ALA A 121 32.04 -29.35 -4.39
C ALA A 121 32.97 -29.95 -3.33
N VAL A 122 33.00 -29.36 -2.12
CA VAL A 122 33.68 -29.90 -0.93
C VAL A 122 32.79 -29.77 0.33
N ASP A 123 32.86 -30.81 1.17
CA ASP A 123 32.41 -31.09 2.55
C ASP A 123 30.94 -30.88 3.00
N GLU A 124 30.25 -32.01 3.23
CA GLU A 124 28.83 -32.15 3.57
C GLU A 124 28.41 -31.54 4.94
N ILE A 125 29.31 -31.46 5.93
CA ILE A 125 28.96 -30.97 7.28
C ILE A 125 28.93 -29.43 7.34
N LYS A 126 29.88 -28.74 6.69
CA LYS A 126 29.84 -27.28 6.48
C LYS A 126 28.76 -26.89 5.48
N GLN A 127 28.47 -27.73 4.49
CA GLN A 127 27.39 -27.53 3.53
C GLN A 127 26.00 -27.56 4.18
N SER A 128 25.73 -28.42 5.16
CA SER A 128 24.44 -28.46 5.87
C SER A 128 24.13 -27.15 6.62
N GLN A 129 25.11 -26.61 7.35
CA GLN A 129 24.96 -25.31 8.04
C GLN A 129 24.89 -24.13 7.06
N ALA A 130 25.74 -24.11 6.02
CA ALA A 130 25.73 -23.05 5.02
C ALA A 130 24.46 -23.06 4.13
N ALA A 131 23.92 -24.24 3.84
CA ALA A 131 22.70 -24.38 3.06
C ALA A 131 21.45 -24.01 3.87
N SER A 132 21.45 -24.28 5.19
CA SER A 132 20.42 -23.74 6.09
C SER A 132 20.47 -22.21 6.14
N ALA A 133 21.65 -21.60 6.22
CA ALA A 133 21.78 -20.13 6.22
C ALA A 133 21.31 -19.53 4.89
N ARG A 134 21.71 -20.13 3.76
CA ARG A 134 21.28 -19.72 2.42
C ARG A 134 19.75 -19.75 2.26
N ASN A 135 19.11 -20.83 2.70
CA ASN A 135 17.66 -20.99 2.59
C ASN A 135 16.90 -19.99 3.47
N VAL A 136 17.43 -19.71 4.68
CA VAL A 136 16.92 -18.64 5.54
C VAL A 136 17.01 -17.29 4.83
N THR A 137 18.17 -16.93 4.30
CA THR A 137 18.36 -15.67 3.57
C THR A 137 17.44 -15.58 2.35
N MET A 138 17.29 -16.65 1.57
CA MET A 138 16.38 -16.69 0.42
C MET A 138 14.92 -16.52 0.84
N GLY A 139 14.49 -17.18 1.92
CA GLY A 139 13.14 -17.03 2.46
C GLY A 139 12.84 -15.60 2.93
N LEU A 140 13.79 -14.97 3.63
CA LEU A 140 13.66 -13.58 4.07
C LEU A 140 13.59 -12.61 2.90
N ILE A 141 14.51 -12.72 1.94
CA ILE A 141 14.55 -11.86 0.74
C ILE A 141 13.29 -12.06 -0.11
N ALA A 142 12.84 -13.30 -0.30
CA ALA A 142 11.64 -13.59 -1.07
C ALA A 142 10.39 -12.98 -0.41
N GLY A 143 10.24 -13.13 0.91
CA GLY A 143 9.13 -12.51 1.64
C GLY A 143 9.16 -10.98 1.57
N MET A 144 10.33 -10.36 1.80
CA MET A 144 10.52 -8.92 1.67
C MET A 144 10.17 -8.43 0.26
N ALA A 145 10.69 -9.10 -0.78
CA ALA A 145 10.41 -8.75 -2.17
C ALA A 145 8.92 -8.88 -2.51
N LEU A 146 8.24 -9.91 -2.00
CA LEU A 146 6.81 -10.09 -2.21
C LEU A 146 5.98 -8.96 -1.62
N VAL A 147 6.30 -8.50 -0.41
CA VAL A 147 5.62 -7.35 0.21
C VAL A 147 5.78 -6.10 -0.65
N VAL A 148 7.01 -5.77 -1.04
CA VAL A 148 7.30 -4.58 -1.85
C VAL A 148 6.61 -4.66 -3.21
N LEU A 149 6.70 -5.81 -3.89
CA LEU A 149 6.07 -6.00 -5.20
C LEU A 149 4.53 -5.94 -5.11
N ALA A 150 3.94 -6.52 -4.07
CA ALA A 150 2.50 -6.47 -3.86
C ALA A 150 2.00 -5.03 -3.66
N VAL A 151 2.70 -4.21 -2.88
CA VAL A 151 2.33 -2.79 -2.70
C VAL A 151 2.52 -2.00 -3.99
N LEU A 152 3.64 -2.20 -4.71
CA LEU A 152 3.88 -1.51 -5.98
C LEU A 152 2.81 -1.85 -7.03
N VAL A 153 2.39 -3.11 -7.10
CA VAL A 153 1.37 -3.54 -8.07
C VAL A 153 -0.02 -3.13 -7.58
N SER A 154 -0.42 -3.51 -6.37
CA SER A 154 -1.78 -3.28 -5.87
C SER A 154 -2.03 -1.80 -5.58
N ALA A 155 -1.29 -1.22 -4.65
CA ALA A 155 -1.55 0.14 -4.18
C ALA A 155 -1.09 1.20 -5.19
N VAL A 156 0.15 1.11 -5.67
CA VAL A 156 0.72 2.17 -6.51
C VAL A 156 0.23 2.10 -7.96
N THR A 157 0.13 0.90 -8.54
CA THR A 157 -0.28 0.75 -9.95
C THR A 157 -1.78 0.69 -10.10
N PHE A 158 -2.48 -0.07 -9.26
CA PHE A 158 -3.92 -0.30 -9.40
C PHE A 158 -4.80 0.54 -8.46
N GLY A 159 -4.24 1.19 -7.43
CA GLY A 159 -5.05 1.85 -6.41
C GLY A 159 -5.95 0.86 -5.64
N ALA A 160 -5.52 -0.39 -5.52
CA ALA A 160 -6.28 -1.44 -4.87
C ALA A 160 -5.75 -1.68 -3.44
N TYR A 161 -6.59 -1.41 -2.46
CA TYR A 161 -6.36 -1.68 -1.03
C TYR A 161 -7.36 -2.75 -0.56
N GLY A 162 -7.16 -3.98 -1.07
CA GLY A 162 -8.11 -5.08 -0.95
C GLY A 162 -7.62 -6.30 -0.17
N TRP A 163 -8.41 -7.37 -0.23
CA TRP A 163 -8.09 -8.69 0.31
C TRP A 163 -6.79 -9.25 -0.24
N GLY A 164 -6.44 -8.95 -1.50
CA GLY A 164 -5.18 -9.30 -2.13
C GLY A 164 -4.00 -8.74 -1.35
N LEU A 165 -4.09 -7.46 -0.97
CA LEU A 165 -3.01 -6.76 -0.29
C LEU A 165 -2.93 -7.14 1.19
N PHE A 166 -4.07 -7.17 1.88
CA PHE A 166 -4.11 -7.34 3.34
C PHE A 166 -4.24 -8.80 3.83
N VAL A 167 -4.63 -9.74 2.96
CA VAL A 167 -4.80 -11.16 3.32
C VAL A 167 -3.95 -12.07 2.44
N MET A 168 -4.12 -12.02 1.13
CA MET A 168 -3.43 -12.95 0.22
C MET A 168 -1.91 -12.73 0.24
N THR A 169 -1.45 -11.48 0.23
CA THR A 169 -0.02 -11.16 0.24
C THR A 169 0.67 -11.63 1.52
N PRO A 170 0.20 -11.28 2.74
CA PRO A 170 0.71 -11.85 3.99
C PRO A 170 0.74 -13.39 3.99
N LEU A 171 -0.32 -14.03 3.49
CA LEU A 171 -0.40 -15.49 3.41
C LEU A 171 0.70 -16.06 2.51
N LEU A 172 0.90 -15.49 1.32
CA LEU A 172 1.91 -15.92 0.35
C LEU A 172 3.34 -15.63 0.80
N VAL A 173 3.56 -14.52 1.52
CA VAL A 173 4.83 -14.25 2.21
C VAL A 173 5.12 -15.38 3.20
N GLY A 174 4.14 -15.74 4.02
CA GLY A 174 4.23 -16.86 4.97
C GLY A 174 4.53 -18.19 4.27
N ILE A 175 3.76 -18.55 3.24
CA ILE A 175 3.93 -19.81 2.48
C ILE A 175 5.33 -19.86 1.85
N THR A 176 5.73 -18.79 1.16
CA THR A 176 6.99 -18.74 0.42
C THR A 176 8.19 -18.80 1.35
N CYS A 177 8.21 -17.94 2.38
CA CYS A 177 9.28 -17.93 3.36
C CYS A 177 9.30 -19.26 4.14
N GLY A 178 8.15 -19.70 4.66
CA GLY A 178 8.01 -20.94 5.44
C GLY A 178 8.44 -22.18 4.65
N TYR A 179 8.15 -22.25 3.36
CA TYR A 179 8.64 -23.32 2.50
C TYR A 179 10.16 -23.25 2.32
N LEU A 180 10.68 -22.08 1.90
CA LEU A 180 12.09 -21.93 1.55
C LEU A 180 13.02 -22.21 2.73
N VAL A 181 12.67 -21.72 3.93
CA VAL A 181 13.50 -21.93 5.13
C VAL A 181 13.49 -23.38 5.60
N ASN A 182 12.47 -24.17 5.25
CA ASN A 182 12.33 -25.57 5.64
C ASN A 182 12.62 -26.59 4.50
N ASP A 183 12.92 -26.13 3.28
CA ASP A 183 13.04 -26.99 2.08
C ASP A 183 14.07 -28.13 2.21
N GLN A 184 15.15 -27.90 2.95
CA GLN A 184 16.21 -28.90 3.14
C GLN A 184 16.15 -29.61 4.50
N ARG A 185 15.80 -28.86 5.54
CA ARG A 185 15.65 -29.38 6.90
C ARG A 185 14.47 -28.70 7.56
N ASP A 186 13.71 -29.46 8.33
CA ASP A 186 12.69 -28.88 9.18
C ASP A 186 13.36 -28.10 10.33
N LEU A 187 13.15 -26.78 10.37
CA LEU A 187 13.64 -25.88 11.41
C LEU A 187 12.75 -25.88 12.66
N GLY A 188 11.57 -26.52 12.59
CA GLY A 188 10.58 -26.49 13.66
C GLY A 188 9.59 -25.32 13.53
N ALA A 189 8.44 -25.47 14.20
CA ALA A 189 7.34 -24.49 14.13
C ALA A 189 7.81 -23.10 14.58
N TRP A 190 8.46 -23.05 15.75
CA TRP A 190 8.82 -21.79 16.38
C TRP A 190 9.86 -20.99 15.61
N ALA A 191 10.90 -21.65 15.09
CA ALA A 191 11.90 -21.01 14.24
C ALA A 191 11.28 -20.51 12.93
N THR A 192 10.37 -21.30 12.33
CA THR A 192 9.64 -20.88 11.13
C THR A 192 8.79 -19.64 11.40
N MET A 193 8.03 -19.60 12.50
CA MET A 193 7.20 -18.44 12.86
C MET A 193 8.04 -17.17 13.00
N LYS A 194 9.18 -17.24 13.70
CA LYS A 194 10.10 -16.09 13.82
C LYS A 194 10.60 -15.60 12.47
N LEU A 195 10.95 -16.52 11.56
CA LEU A 195 11.49 -16.17 10.24
C LEU A 195 10.43 -15.59 9.30
N VAL A 196 9.20 -16.10 9.30
CA VAL A 196 8.13 -15.53 8.46
C VAL A 196 7.70 -14.15 8.97
N ILE A 197 7.64 -13.94 10.29
CA ILE A 197 7.42 -12.62 10.89
C ILE A 197 8.57 -11.67 10.55
N ALA A 198 9.81 -12.15 10.63
CA ALA A 198 10.99 -11.35 10.24
C ALA A 198 10.94 -10.99 8.75
N ALA A 199 10.53 -11.89 7.86
CA ALA A 199 10.39 -11.60 6.43
C ALA A 199 9.33 -10.53 6.16
N ALA A 200 8.16 -10.64 6.82
CA ALA A 200 7.11 -9.63 6.74
C ALA A 200 7.59 -8.28 7.31
N GLY A 201 8.23 -8.28 8.48
CA GLY A 201 8.78 -7.07 9.12
C GLY A 201 9.87 -6.40 8.30
N LEU A 202 10.75 -7.17 7.63
CA LEU A 202 11.73 -6.64 6.67
C LEU A 202 11.05 -6.03 5.43
N GLY A 203 9.98 -6.67 4.94
CA GLY A 203 9.13 -6.11 3.89
C GLY A 203 8.50 -4.78 4.29
N SER A 204 7.88 -4.71 5.48
CA SER A 204 7.30 -3.49 6.03
C SER A 204 8.36 -2.40 6.24
N LEU A 205 9.54 -2.74 6.76
CA LEU A 205 10.65 -1.80 6.88
C LEU A 205 11.09 -1.28 5.51
N ALA A 206 11.16 -2.15 4.50
CA ALA A 206 11.48 -1.75 3.13
C ALA A 206 10.44 -0.78 2.56
N LEU A 207 9.14 -0.96 2.84
CA LEU A 207 8.11 0.00 2.42
C LEU A 207 8.33 1.40 3.02
N VAL A 208 8.67 1.48 4.31
CA VAL A 208 8.99 2.76 4.97
C VAL A 208 10.23 3.39 4.35
N VAL A 209 11.31 2.62 4.18
CA VAL A 209 12.57 3.10 3.59
C VAL A 209 12.40 3.53 2.12
N LEU A 210 11.49 2.91 1.39
CA LEU A 210 11.16 3.27 0.01
C LEU A 210 10.10 4.40 -0.07
N ALA A 211 9.65 4.95 1.06
CA ALA A 211 8.60 5.97 1.14
C ALA A 211 7.28 5.56 0.45
N LEU A 212 6.97 4.27 0.45
CA LEU A 212 5.73 3.72 -0.14
C LEU A 212 4.57 3.65 0.87
N GLU A 213 4.87 3.52 2.16
CA GLU A 213 3.88 3.45 3.24
C GLU A 213 4.47 4.11 4.51
N GLY A 214 3.62 4.59 5.43
CA GLY A 214 4.07 5.12 6.70
C GLY A 214 4.09 4.11 7.84
N ILE A 215 4.72 4.50 8.95
CA ILE A 215 4.87 3.65 10.14
C ILE A 215 3.51 3.34 10.76
N VAL A 216 2.58 4.31 10.77
CA VAL A 216 1.27 4.12 11.39
C VAL A 216 0.42 3.16 10.58
N CYS A 217 0.38 3.27 9.24
CA CYS A 217 -0.31 2.29 8.39
C CYS A 217 0.18 0.85 8.66
N ILE A 218 1.49 0.65 8.77
CA ILE A 218 2.06 -0.67 9.10
C ILE A 218 1.61 -1.16 10.48
N ILE A 219 1.62 -0.28 11.49
CA ILE A 219 1.15 -0.63 12.85
C ILE A 219 -0.35 -0.98 12.83
N LEU A 220 -1.16 -0.25 12.06
CA LEU A 220 -2.59 -0.52 11.91
C LEU A 220 -2.85 -1.81 11.14
N ALA A 221 -2.01 -2.19 10.17
CA ALA A 221 -2.16 -3.42 9.40
C ALA A 221 -1.59 -4.66 10.11
N ALA A 222 -0.62 -4.49 11.03
CA ALA A 222 0.09 -5.60 11.67
C ALA A 222 -0.81 -6.60 12.44
N PRO A 223 -1.83 -6.17 13.22
CA PRO A 223 -2.74 -7.10 13.91
C PRO A 223 -3.48 -8.04 12.97
N LEU A 224 -3.76 -7.61 11.74
CA LEU A 224 -4.33 -8.44 10.68
C LEU A 224 -3.27 -9.31 10.00
N ALA A 225 -2.14 -8.72 9.59
CA ALA A 225 -1.14 -9.38 8.78
C ALA A 225 -0.36 -10.48 9.52
N ILE A 226 -0.05 -10.30 10.81
CA ILE A 226 0.78 -11.23 11.59
C ILE A 226 0.13 -12.63 11.70
N PRO A 227 -1.13 -12.78 12.14
CA PRO A 227 -1.82 -14.07 12.15
C PRO A 227 -1.83 -14.77 10.78
N ILE A 228 -2.02 -14.01 9.71
CA ILE A 228 -2.11 -14.53 8.35
C ILE A 228 -0.75 -14.99 7.82
N VAL A 229 0.32 -14.22 8.07
CA VAL A 229 1.71 -14.63 7.79
C VAL A 229 2.07 -15.90 8.55
N MET A 230 1.68 -16.02 9.83
CA MET A 230 1.93 -17.22 10.63
C MET A 230 1.20 -18.43 10.05
N LEU A 231 -0.08 -18.29 9.68
CA LEU A 231 -0.85 -19.33 9.01
C LEU A 231 -0.15 -19.78 7.71
N GLY A 232 0.26 -18.81 6.88
CA GLY A 232 1.04 -19.08 5.67
C GLY A 232 2.33 -19.84 5.98
N GLY A 233 3.03 -19.47 7.06
CA GLY A 233 4.24 -20.15 7.51
C GLY A 233 4.03 -21.60 7.91
N VAL A 234 2.91 -21.92 8.58
CA VAL A 234 2.51 -23.29 8.91
C VAL A 234 2.28 -24.11 7.65
N LEU A 235 1.53 -23.56 6.69
CA LEU A 235 1.27 -24.20 5.40
C LEU A 235 2.56 -24.40 4.60
N GLY A 236 3.39 -23.37 4.49
CA GLY A 236 4.68 -23.41 3.80
C GLY A 236 5.62 -24.47 4.38
N ARG A 237 5.71 -24.55 5.72
CA ARG A 237 6.48 -25.60 6.39
C ARG A 237 5.92 -27.00 6.10
N GLY A 238 4.60 -27.18 6.22
CA GLY A 238 3.95 -28.46 5.92
C GLY A 238 4.21 -28.93 4.48
N LEU A 239 4.19 -28.00 3.52
CA LEU A 239 4.54 -28.28 2.12
C LEU A 239 6.00 -28.71 1.96
N ALA A 240 6.93 -28.07 2.68
CA ALA A 240 8.35 -28.42 2.62
C ALA A 240 8.64 -29.80 3.26
N THR A 241 7.97 -30.14 4.37
CA THR A 241 8.21 -31.40 5.08
C THR A 241 7.51 -32.60 4.45
N ALA A 242 6.45 -32.39 3.67
CA ALA A 242 5.65 -33.48 3.07
C ALA A 242 6.39 -34.31 1.99
N ARG A 243 7.58 -33.90 1.52
CA ARG A 243 8.55 -34.62 0.63
C ARG A 243 8.02 -35.30 -0.66
N HIS A 244 6.72 -35.31 -0.93
CA HIS A 244 6.10 -35.90 -2.11
C HIS A 244 6.01 -34.84 -3.23
N ASN A 245 7.00 -34.84 -4.12
CA ASN A 245 7.26 -33.86 -5.19
C ASN A 245 7.66 -32.46 -4.71
N ARG A 246 8.80 -31.97 -5.22
CA ARG A 246 9.22 -30.55 -5.15
C ARG A 246 8.21 -29.69 -5.92
N ARG A 247 7.07 -29.39 -5.31
CA ARG A 247 6.08 -28.45 -5.83
C ARG A 247 6.70 -27.06 -5.74
N ASN A 248 6.59 -26.27 -6.81
CA ASN A 248 7.10 -24.90 -6.83
C ASN A 248 6.08 -23.99 -6.11
N PRO A 249 6.30 -23.58 -4.84
CA PRO A 249 5.37 -22.72 -4.12
C PRO A 249 5.20 -21.34 -4.78
N LEU A 250 6.13 -20.97 -5.69
CA LEU A 250 6.04 -19.74 -6.46
C LEU A 250 4.91 -19.78 -7.50
N ALA A 251 4.38 -20.97 -7.86
CA ALA A 251 3.26 -21.08 -8.79
C ALA A 251 1.98 -20.42 -8.23
N SER A 252 1.76 -20.47 -6.92
CA SER A 252 0.64 -19.79 -6.25
C SER A 252 0.73 -18.26 -6.28
N ILE A 253 1.93 -17.70 -6.46
CA ILE A 253 2.16 -16.25 -6.56
C ILE A 253 1.66 -15.70 -7.90
N ALA A 254 1.61 -16.53 -8.95
CA ALA A 254 1.17 -16.13 -10.28
C ALA A 254 -0.30 -15.66 -10.33
N ILE A 255 -1.11 -15.97 -9.31
CA ILE A 255 -2.51 -15.59 -9.20
C ILE A 255 -2.68 -14.16 -8.67
N LEU A 256 -1.69 -13.61 -7.95
CA LEU A 256 -1.78 -12.29 -7.31
C LEU A 256 -2.14 -11.15 -8.27
N PRO A 257 -1.52 -10.99 -9.46
CA PRO A 257 -1.87 -9.90 -10.37
C PRO A 257 -3.32 -9.95 -10.82
N MET A 258 -3.88 -11.16 -10.99
CA MET A 258 -5.28 -11.34 -11.37
C MET A 258 -6.23 -10.94 -10.24
N VAL A 259 -5.89 -11.25 -8.99
CA VAL A 259 -6.65 -10.82 -7.81
C VAL A 259 -6.64 -9.30 -7.68
N PHE A 260 -5.46 -8.66 -7.78
CA PHE A 260 -5.36 -7.21 -7.70
C PHE A 260 -6.15 -6.51 -8.83
N MET A 261 -6.09 -7.06 -10.04
CA MET A 261 -6.86 -6.54 -11.17
C MET A 261 -8.36 -6.69 -10.94
N LEU A 262 -8.81 -7.80 -10.35
CA LEU A 262 -10.21 -8.01 -9.99
C LEU A 262 -10.68 -7.02 -8.92
N GLU A 263 -9.86 -6.75 -7.91
CA GLU A 263 -10.15 -5.77 -6.85
C GLU A 263 -10.17 -4.35 -7.38
N ALA A 264 -9.27 -4.01 -8.30
CA ALA A 264 -9.28 -2.72 -8.98
C ALA A 264 -10.53 -2.53 -9.85
N ALA A 265 -11.02 -3.61 -10.47
CA ALA A 265 -12.24 -3.61 -11.27
C ALA A 265 -13.53 -3.56 -10.43
N MET A 266 -13.48 -4.02 -9.19
CA MET A 266 -14.60 -4.03 -8.25
C MET A 266 -14.16 -3.42 -6.92
N PRO A 267 -13.89 -2.09 -6.87
CA PRO A 267 -13.41 -1.46 -5.67
C PRO A 267 -14.47 -1.56 -4.57
N PRO A 268 -14.07 -1.86 -3.31
CA PRO A 268 -15.01 -1.87 -2.21
C PRO A 268 -15.58 -0.46 -2.00
N GLU A 269 -16.86 -0.40 -1.64
CA GLU A 269 -17.51 0.85 -1.26
C GLU A 269 -18.49 0.58 -0.13
N ALA A 270 -17.96 0.55 1.10
CA ALA A 270 -18.74 0.32 2.31
C ALA A 270 -19.33 1.64 2.82
N PRO A 271 -20.66 1.78 2.94
CA PRO A 271 -21.27 2.95 3.54
C PRO A 271 -21.12 2.92 5.07
N ILE A 272 -20.61 4.01 5.64
CA ILE A 272 -20.56 4.23 7.08
C ILE A 272 -21.48 5.40 7.41
N ILE A 273 -22.63 5.09 8.00
CA ILE A 273 -23.57 6.10 8.53
C ILE A 273 -23.32 6.22 10.03
N THR A 274 -23.22 7.45 10.52
CA THR A 274 -23.05 7.73 11.95
C THR A 274 -24.03 8.78 12.43
N GLU A 275 -24.58 8.55 13.62
CA GLU A 275 -25.45 9.48 14.33
C GLU A 275 -24.97 9.62 15.77
N TYR A 276 -24.84 10.86 16.24
CA TYR A 276 -24.47 11.18 17.62
C TYR A 276 -25.37 12.30 18.13
N GLU A 277 -25.54 12.36 19.45
CA GLU A 277 -26.31 13.42 20.09
C GLU A 277 -25.68 13.86 21.40
N ILE A 278 -25.91 15.13 21.76
CA ILE A 278 -25.48 15.70 23.03
C ILE A 278 -26.53 16.68 23.54
N GLU A 279 -26.80 16.62 24.84
CA GLU A 279 -27.62 17.61 25.52
C GLU A 279 -26.74 18.79 25.96
N ILE A 280 -27.17 19.99 25.59
CA ILE A 280 -26.50 21.26 25.89
C ILE A 280 -27.42 22.09 26.77
N ALA A 281 -26.90 22.55 27.91
CA ALA A 281 -27.62 23.46 28.81
C ALA A 281 -27.55 24.90 28.26
N ALA A 282 -28.08 25.10 27.05
CA ALA A 282 -28.22 26.41 26.41
C ALA A 282 -29.42 26.48 25.44
N PRO A 283 -30.02 27.67 25.25
CA PRO A 283 -31.00 27.91 24.18
C PRO A 283 -30.44 27.60 22.79
N ALA A 284 -31.32 27.27 21.85
CA ALA A 284 -30.90 26.90 20.48
C ALA A 284 -30.15 28.03 19.74
N GLU A 285 -30.37 29.28 20.14
CA GLU A 285 -29.66 30.44 19.61
C GLU A 285 -28.16 30.40 19.96
N HIS A 286 -27.80 30.18 21.24
CA HIS A 286 -26.40 30.02 21.65
C HIS A 286 -25.73 28.79 21.05
N VAL A 287 -26.50 27.71 20.82
CA VAL A 287 -26.01 26.52 20.09
C VAL A 287 -25.75 26.83 18.63
N TRP A 288 -26.63 27.58 17.98
CA TRP A 288 -26.45 28.03 16.61
C TRP A 288 -25.22 28.91 16.44
N GLN A 289 -25.04 29.90 17.32
CA GLN A 289 -23.88 30.79 17.30
C GLN A 289 -22.56 30.02 17.46
N ALA A 290 -22.50 29.06 18.38
CA ALA A 290 -21.33 28.21 18.55
C ALA A 290 -21.07 27.32 17.32
N LEU A 291 -22.13 26.81 16.67
CA LEU A 291 -22.04 25.95 15.49
C LEU A 291 -21.50 26.68 14.25
N ILE A 292 -21.92 27.92 14.02
CA ILE A 292 -21.47 28.72 12.86
C ILE A 292 -20.19 29.52 13.13
N GLY A 293 -19.76 29.58 14.40
CA GLY A 293 -18.58 30.31 14.83
C GLY A 293 -17.28 29.77 14.22
N SER A 294 -16.28 30.66 14.09
CA SER A 294 -14.96 30.33 13.51
C SER A 294 -13.87 30.02 14.53
N GLU A 295 -14.24 29.94 15.82
CA GLU A 295 -13.30 29.68 16.89
C GLU A 295 -12.74 28.25 16.79
N PRO A 296 -11.43 28.05 17.07
CA PRO A 296 -10.83 26.72 17.09
C PRO A 296 -11.50 25.76 18.06
N ILE A 297 -11.49 24.47 17.71
CA ILE A 297 -11.98 23.37 18.55
C ILE A 297 -10.97 23.16 19.68
N ALA A 298 -11.39 23.44 20.92
CA ALA A 298 -10.51 23.43 22.08
C ALA A 298 -10.13 22.02 22.60
N PRO A 299 -11.05 21.03 22.66
CA PRO A 299 -10.71 19.69 23.12
C PRO A 299 -9.57 19.05 22.32
N ALA A 300 -8.67 18.34 23.01
CA ALA A 300 -7.50 17.71 22.40
C ALA A 300 -7.88 16.53 21.48
N PRO A 301 -7.13 16.30 20.37
CA PRO A 301 -7.49 15.33 19.32
C PRO A 301 -7.40 13.85 19.70
N GLY A 302 -6.73 13.47 20.79
CA GLY A 302 -6.70 12.08 21.26
C GLY A 302 -6.15 11.09 20.23
N PHE A 303 -6.81 9.92 20.10
CA PHE A 303 -6.40 8.82 19.23
C PHE A 303 -6.20 9.23 17.76
N PRO A 304 -7.11 9.98 17.10
CA PRO A 304 -6.88 10.47 15.74
C PRO A 304 -5.51 11.13 15.53
N ALA A 305 -5.10 12.04 16.42
CA ALA A 305 -3.79 12.67 16.33
C ALA A 305 -2.63 11.69 16.53
N LEU A 306 -2.75 10.79 17.51
CA LEU A 306 -1.72 9.76 17.77
C LEU A 306 -1.51 8.84 16.56
N ALA A 307 -2.58 8.57 15.82
CA ALA A 307 -2.57 7.74 14.61
C ALA A 307 -2.30 8.55 13.32
N GLY A 308 -1.99 9.86 13.40
CA GLY A 308 -1.81 10.72 12.22
C GLY A 308 -3.07 10.92 11.39
N LEU A 309 -4.24 10.47 11.85
CA LEU A 309 -5.52 10.64 11.18
C LEU A 309 -5.95 12.10 11.20
N ALA A 310 -6.60 12.53 10.13
CA ALA A 310 -7.14 13.88 10.02
C ALA A 310 -8.14 14.17 11.14
N TYR A 311 -7.97 15.31 11.78
CA TYR A 311 -8.92 15.80 12.77
C TYR A 311 -9.24 17.28 12.54
N PRO A 312 -10.48 17.72 12.82
CA PRO A 312 -10.86 19.11 12.60
C PRO A 312 -10.18 20.03 13.63
N ILE A 313 -9.74 21.19 13.17
CA ILE A 313 -9.13 22.26 13.97
C ILE A 313 -10.08 23.44 14.10
N LYS A 314 -10.67 23.90 12.98
CA LYS A 314 -11.68 24.96 12.96
C LYS A 314 -12.48 24.92 11.65
N GLY A 315 -13.69 25.44 11.68
CA GLY A 315 -14.47 25.73 10.48
C GLY A 315 -14.54 27.24 10.25
N THR A 316 -14.70 27.68 9.01
CA THR A 316 -15.01 29.08 8.71
C THR A 316 -16.07 29.13 7.63
N LEU A 317 -17.21 29.72 7.97
CA LEU A 317 -18.28 30.00 7.01
C LEU A 317 -18.01 31.32 6.31
N LYS A 318 -18.21 31.34 4.99
CA LYS A 318 -18.17 32.54 4.15
C LYS A 318 -19.55 32.72 3.51
N GLY A 319 -20.24 33.78 3.94
CA GLY A 319 -21.63 34.04 3.60
C GLY A 319 -22.61 33.34 4.54
N GLU A 320 -23.90 33.51 4.24
CA GLU A 320 -25.01 32.96 5.00
C GLU A 320 -26.03 32.31 4.05
N GLY A 321 -26.75 31.30 4.54
CA GLY A 321 -27.83 30.67 3.78
C GLY A 321 -27.39 29.49 2.91
N LEU A 322 -28.32 29.03 2.07
CA LEU A 322 -28.11 27.94 1.12
C LEU A 322 -27.01 28.31 0.12
N GLY A 323 -26.06 27.41 -0.12
CA GLY A 323 -24.94 27.64 -1.04
C GLY A 323 -23.77 28.42 -0.44
N ALA A 324 -23.86 28.85 0.83
CA ALA A 324 -22.71 29.43 1.53
C ALA A 324 -21.54 28.42 1.59
N THR A 325 -20.31 28.92 1.51
CA THR A 325 -19.11 28.08 1.53
C THR A 325 -18.61 27.92 2.95
N ARG A 326 -18.32 26.69 3.37
CA ARG A 326 -17.62 26.39 4.62
C ARG A 326 -16.24 25.82 4.30
N THR A 327 -15.20 26.42 4.87
CA THR A 327 -13.83 25.91 4.79
C THR A 327 -13.49 25.25 6.12
N GLY A 328 -13.34 23.93 6.11
CA GLY A 328 -12.85 23.16 7.24
C GLY A 328 -11.32 23.11 7.23
N VAL A 329 -10.67 23.49 8.32
CA VAL A 329 -9.24 23.31 8.53
C VAL A 329 -9.03 22.05 9.36
N PHE A 330 -8.30 21.09 8.81
CA PHE A 330 -7.91 19.84 9.44
C PHE A 330 -6.40 19.83 9.71
N SER A 331 -5.93 18.87 10.52
CA SER A 331 -4.50 18.65 10.75
C SER A 331 -3.69 18.40 9.49
N THR A 332 -4.32 17.83 8.46
CA THR A 332 -3.68 17.34 7.24
C THR A 332 -3.91 18.25 6.03
N GLY A 333 -4.71 19.31 6.16
CA GLY A 333 -5.07 20.17 5.04
C GLY A 333 -6.41 20.88 5.23
N THR A 334 -7.02 21.29 4.12
CA THR A 334 -8.31 21.98 4.13
C THR A 334 -9.35 21.24 3.31
N ALA A 335 -10.57 21.21 3.85
CA ALA A 335 -11.76 20.74 3.15
C ALA A 335 -12.62 21.94 2.70
N ASN A 336 -13.18 21.86 1.51
CA ASN A 336 -14.17 22.82 1.02
C ASN A 336 -15.54 22.15 1.02
N GLU A 337 -16.51 22.83 1.61
CA GLU A 337 -17.84 22.33 1.83
C GLU A 337 -18.86 23.39 1.40
N VAL A 338 -20.02 22.93 0.95
CA VAL A 338 -21.13 23.81 0.56
C VAL A 338 -22.34 23.52 1.42
N VAL A 339 -22.95 24.57 1.96
CA VAL A 339 -24.17 24.47 2.76
C VAL A 339 -25.33 24.02 1.87
N THR A 340 -25.90 22.85 2.19
CA THR A 340 -27.04 22.24 1.49
C THR A 340 -28.37 22.54 2.18
N GLN A 341 -28.35 22.88 3.47
CA GLN A 341 -29.54 23.36 4.19
C GLN A 341 -29.15 24.36 5.28
N TRP A 342 -29.94 25.43 5.38
CA TRP A 342 -29.75 26.48 6.38
C TRP A 342 -31.10 26.88 6.97
N LYS A 343 -31.38 26.44 8.20
CA LYS A 343 -32.54 26.84 8.98
C LYS A 343 -32.04 27.34 10.33
N PRO A 344 -31.96 28.67 10.55
CA PRO A 344 -31.43 29.24 11.78
C PRO A 344 -32.03 28.61 13.04
N ASN A 345 -31.18 28.34 14.03
CA ASN A 345 -31.53 27.74 15.32
C ASN A 345 -32.21 26.35 15.23
N ARG A 346 -32.13 25.68 14.08
CA ARG A 346 -32.85 24.42 13.82
C ARG A 346 -32.03 23.39 13.06
N LEU A 347 -31.41 23.77 11.94
CA LEU A 347 -30.74 22.81 11.06
C LEU A 347 -29.64 23.47 10.22
N LEU A 348 -28.46 22.86 10.23
CA LEU A 348 -27.37 23.17 9.31
C LEU A 348 -26.91 21.87 8.65
N ALA A 349 -26.89 21.83 7.33
CA ALA A 349 -26.31 20.71 6.58
C ALA A 349 -25.32 21.23 5.54
N PHE A 350 -24.23 20.50 5.34
CA PHE A 350 -23.24 20.81 4.32
C PHE A 350 -22.68 19.52 3.72
N ARG A 351 -22.28 19.60 2.46
CA ARG A 351 -21.65 18.52 1.71
C ARG A 351 -20.20 18.87 1.43
N VAL A 352 -19.31 17.90 1.59
CA VAL A 352 -17.89 18.07 1.25
C VAL A 352 -17.71 17.98 -0.27
N GLU A 353 -17.15 19.02 -0.89
CA GLU A 353 -16.81 19.03 -2.32
C GLU A 353 -15.33 18.74 -2.57
N LYS A 354 -14.48 19.15 -1.63
CA LYS A 354 -13.05 18.82 -1.62
C LYS A 354 -12.65 18.39 -0.22
N GLU A 355 -12.01 17.24 -0.11
CA GLU A 355 -11.57 16.68 1.15
C GLU A 355 -10.14 17.11 1.51
N ALA A 356 -9.84 17.13 2.81
CA ALA A 356 -8.47 17.08 3.27
C ALA A 356 -7.95 15.64 3.21
N PRO A 357 -6.64 15.41 3.04
CA PRO A 357 -6.07 14.07 3.13
C PRO A 357 -6.50 13.38 4.44
N ALA A 358 -6.89 12.11 4.39
CA ALA A 358 -7.46 11.39 5.53
C ALA A 358 -6.45 11.18 6.67
N MET A 359 -5.15 11.24 6.37
CA MET A 359 -4.06 11.17 7.34
C MET A 359 -2.78 11.81 6.82
N GLU A 360 -1.87 12.09 7.75
CA GLU A 360 -0.46 12.39 7.47
C GLU A 360 0.40 11.26 8.03
N GLU A 361 1.13 10.60 7.13
CA GLU A 361 1.91 9.41 7.48
C GLU A 361 3.17 9.76 8.28
N MET A 362 3.37 9.05 9.39
CA MET A 362 4.60 9.18 10.17
C MET A 362 5.75 8.48 9.43
N SER A 363 6.68 9.30 8.92
CA SER A 363 7.79 8.83 8.10
C SER A 363 9.04 9.70 8.29
N PRO A 364 10.25 9.15 8.12
CA PRO A 364 11.46 9.96 8.05
C PRO A 364 11.53 10.85 6.79
N TYR A 365 10.65 10.62 5.80
CA TYR A 365 10.58 11.38 4.56
C TYR A 365 9.52 12.49 4.62
N ARG A 366 9.78 13.62 3.95
CA ARG A 366 8.84 14.76 3.87
C ARG A 366 7.59 14.48 3.03
N ARG A 367 7.66 13.50 2.13
CA ARG A 367 6.53 13.03 1.31
C ARG A 367 6.58 11.51 1.26
N VAL A 368 5.42 10.89 1.47
CA VAL A 368 5.20 9.45 1.35
C VAL A 368 4.20 9.23 0.22
N HIS A 369 4.50 8.31 -0.68
CA HIS A 369 3.60 7.93 -1.75
C HIS A 369 2.66 6.82 -1.27
N ALA A 370 1.72 7.18 -0.41
CA ALA A 370 0.69 6.30 0.14
C ALA A 370 -0.68 6.68 -0.44
N PRO A 371 -1.13 6.07 -1.56
CA PRO A 371 -2.38 6.45 -2.21
C PRO A 371 -3.61 6.38 -1.30
N HIS A 372 -3.61 5.52 -0.27
CA HIS A 372 -4.73 5.38 0.66
C HIS A 372 -5.10 6.65 1.43
N VAL A 373 -4.23 7.67 1.47
CA VAL A 373 -4.50 8.93 2.19
C VAL A 373 -5.49 9.85 1.46
N GLU A 374 -5.78 9.61 0.18
CA GLU A 374 -6.70 10.43 -0.64
C GLU A 374 -7.72 9.54 -1.36
N GLY A 375 -9.02 9.77 -1.11
CA GLY A 375 -10.13 9.12 -1.85
C GLY A 375 -10.55 7.72 -1.36
N TYR A 376 -9.91 7.19 -0.31
CA TYR A 376 -10.26 5.88 0.28
C TYR A 376 -11.17 5.97 1.50
N PHE A 377 -11.27 7.15 2.10
CA PHE A 377 -12.28 7.49 3.08
C PHE A 377 -12.87 8.82 2.67
N THR A 378 -14.13 8.83 2.27
CA THR A 378 -14.81 10.04 1.81
C THR A 378 -15.97 10.39 2.72
N THR A 379 -16.25 11.69 2.88
CA THR A 379 -17.38 12.21 3.66
C THR A 379 -18.37 12.88 2.72
N GLY A 380 -19.63 12.47 2.77
CA GLY A 380 -20.70 13.04 1.97
C GLY A 380 -21.30 14.28 2.61
N GLU A 381 -22.53 14.17 3.08
CA GLU A 381 -23.26 15.21 3.82
C GLU A 381 -23.07 15.03 5.33
N THR A 382 -22.84 16.15 6.02
CA THR A 382 -22.94 16.25 7.48
C THR A 382 -24.09 17.17 7.84
N ARG A 383 -24.93 16.75 8.79
CA ARG A 383 -26.14 17.45 9.21
C ARG A 383 -26.17 17.61 10.72
N PHE A 384 -26.34 18.85 11.17
CA PHE A 384 -26.61 19.23 12.55
C PHE A 384 -28.09 19.61 12.69
N VAL A 385 -28.78 19.02 13.66
CA VAL A 385 -30.18 19.30 14.00
C VAL A 385 -30.26 19.74 15.45
N LEU A 386 -30.82 20.93 15.67
CA LEU A 386 -31.02 21.52 16.99
C LEU A 386 -32.49 21.34 17.37
N LEU A 387 -32.73 20.61 18.46
CA LEU A 387 -34.05 20.35 19.02
C LEU A 387 -34.17 21.07 20.38
N PRO A 388 -34.86 22.21 20.47
CA PRO A 388 -35.12 22.86 21.76
C PRO A 388 -36.03 21.96 22.59
N VAL A 389 -35.53 21.47 23.73
CA VAL A 389 -36.29 20.61 24.64
C VAL A 389 -36.83 21.38 25.86
N ALA A 390 -36.20 22.50 26.20
CA ALA A 390 -36.70 23.49 27.15
C ALA A 390 -36.10 24.88 26.82
N ALA A 391 -36.52 25.93 27.55
CA ALA A 391 -36.04 27.30 27.33
C ALA A 391 -34.50 27.42 27.28
N ASN A 392 -33.81 26.77 28.22
CA ASN A 392 -32.35 26.81 28.36
C ASN A 392 -31.69 25.47 28.05
N ARG A 393 -32.29 24.67 27.15
CA ARG A 393 -31.83 23.31 26.89
C ARG A 393 -32.12 22.88 25.47
N THR A 394 -31.08 22.42 24.78
CA THR A 394 -31.14 21.99 23.38
C THR A 394 -30.47 20.64 23.24
N LEU A 395 -31.15 19.70 22.57
CA LEU A 395 -30.55 18.46 22.09
C LEU A 395 -29.96 18.71 20.71
N LEU A 396 -28.65 18.60 20.59
CA LEU A 396 -27.94 18.71 19.32
C LEU A 396 -27.68 17.31 18.77
N LYS A 397 -28.23 17.02 17.59
CA LYS A 397 -27.96 15.78 16.84
C LYS A 397 -27.05 16.07 15.67
N ILE A 398 -26.08 15.19 15.43
CA ILE A 398 -25.23 15.21 14.24
C ILE A 398 -25.36 13.87 13.53
N ALA A 399 -25.58 13.92 12.22
CA ALA A 399 -25.56 12.77 11.34
C ALA A 399 -24.58 13.03 10.20
N SER A 400 -23.82 12.01 9.81
CA SER A 400 -22.90 12.09 8.67
C SER A 400 -22.87 10.78 7.91
N ASP A 401 -22.76 10.88 6.58
CA ASP A 401 -22.51 9.75 5.72
C ASP A 401 -21.07 9.74 5.23
N HIS A 402 -20.47 8.55 5.25
CA HIS A 402 -19.11 8.32 4.79
C HIS A 402 -19.07 7.10 3.86
N ARG A 403 -18.02 7.00 3.06
CA ARG A 403 -17.68 5.80 2.29
C ARG A 403 -16.27 5.36 2.62
N LEU A 404 -16.11 4.07 2.88
CA LEU A 404 -14.82 3.42 3.05
C LEU A 404 -14.53 2.54 1.84
N ARG A 405 -13.39 2.75 1.21
CA ARG A 405 -12.92 2.02 0.02
C ARG A 405 -11.69 1.16 0.30
N ILE A 406 -11.63 0.61 1.51
CA ILE A 406 -10.55 -0.26 1.96
C ILE A 406 -11.17 -1.57 2.45
N ASP A 407 -10.61 -2.68 1.96
CA ASP A 407 -10.95 -4.03 2.38
C ASP A 407 -9.84 -4.64 3.26
N PRO A 408 -10.13 -5.63 4.12
CA PRO A 408 -11.45 -6.16 4.41
C PRO A 408 -12.27 -5.21 5.31
N VAL A 409 -13.50 -4.88 4.89
CA VAL A 409 -14.41 -3.98 5.63
C VAL A 409 -14.56 -4.35 7.12
N PRO A 410 -14.74 -5.63 7.51
CA PRO A 410 -14.86 -5.99 8.93
C PRO A 410 -13.66 -5.60 9.82
N TYR A 411 -12.49 -5.37 9.22
CA TYR A 411 -11.29 -4.95 9.93
C TYR A 411 -11.15 -3.43 9.96
N TRP A 412 -11.33 -2.76 8.81
CA TRP A 412 -11.07 -1.33 8.68
C TRP A 412 -12.22 -0.44 9.14
N GLU A 413 -13.47 -0.88 8.98
CA GLU A 413 -14.64 -0.10 9.40
C GLU A 413 -14.64 0.22 10.90
N PRO A 414 -14.35 -0.74 11.82
CA PRO A 414 -14.27 -0.42 13.26
C PRO A 414 -13.23 0.67 13.59
N ILE A 415 -12.07 0.64 12.92
CA ILE A 415 -11.01 1.65 13.10
C ILE A 415 -11.49 3.01 12.60
N ALA A 416 -12.11 3.05 11.42
CA ALA A 416 -12.70 4.28 10.88
C ALA A 416 -13.78 4.85 11.82
N ARG A 417 -14.69 4.00 12.33
CA ARG A 417 -15.73 4.40 13.29
C ARG A 417 -15.15 4.95 14.59
N LEU A 418 -14.07 4.37 15.10
CA LEU A 418 -13.37 4.88 16.28
C LEU A 418 -12.80 6.30 16.03
N ALA A 419 -12.20 6.52 14.87
CA ALA A 419 -11.68 7.82 14.48
C ALA A 419 -12.78 8.87 14.29
N ILE A 420 -13.88 8.52 13.59
CA ILE A 420 -15.06 9.37 13.43
C ILE A 420 -15.63 9.74 14.81
N HIS A 421 -15.83 8.74 15.67
CA HIS A 421 -16.35 8.96 17.02
C HIS A 421 -15.47 9.93 17.82
N GLY A 422 -14.14 9.77 17.77
CA GLY A 422 -13.21 10.68 18.44
C GLY A 422 -13.32 12.13 17.92
N ASN A 423 -13.39 12.30 16.60
CA ASN A 423 -13.52 13.62 15.97
C ASN A 423 -14.87 14.28 16.28
N VAL A 424 -15.98 13.55 16.11
CA VAL A 424 -17.33 14.09 16.34
C VAL A 424 -17.55 14.41 17.82
N SER A 425 -17.09 13.55 18.74
CA SER A 425 -17.22 13.80 20.17
C SER A 425 -16.51 15.08 20.60
N ARG A 426 -15.35 15.40 20.02
CA ARG A 426 -14.66 16.69 20.26
C ARG A 426 -15.46 17.88 19.76
N VAL A 427 -15.99 17.79 18.54
CA VAL A 427 -16.80 18.86 17.95
C VAL A 427 -18.04 19.13 18.81
N LEU A 428 -18.75 18.08 19.22
CA LEU A 428 -19.93 18.21 20.08
C LEU A 428 -19.58 18.79 21.47
N ALA A 429 -18.49 18.33 22.08
CA ALA A 429 -18.04 18.85 23.38
C ALA A 429 -17.62 20.32 23.30
N ASP A 430 -16.96 20.72 22.22
CA ASP A 430 -16.56 22.11 21.98
C ASP A 430 -17.77 23.02 21.78
N ILE A 431 -18.73 22.62 20.95
CA ILE A 431 -20.00 23.35 20.76
C ILE A 431 -20.70 23.50 22.10
N LYS A 432 -20.84 22.41 22.87
CA LYS A 432 -21.45 22.44 24.20
C LYS A 432 -20.78 23.47 25.12
N ALA A 433 -19.45 23.41 25.24
CA ALA A 433 -18.69 24.30 26.10
C ALA A 433 -18.87 25.78 25.72
N LYS A 434 -18.82 26.08 24.42
CA LYS A 434 -19.01 27.45 23.89
C LYS A 434 -20.43 27.96 24.09
N SER A 435 -21.44 27.14 23.81
CA SER A 435 -22.85 27.51 23.99
C SER A 435 -23.19 27.82 25.45
N GLU A 436 -22.76 26.95 26.38
CA GLU A 436 -23.00 27.16 27.81
C GLU A 436 -22.20 28.33 28.38
N ALA A 437 -21.02 28.61 27.82
CA ALA A 437 -20.24 29.79 28.19
C ALA A 437 -20.89 31.09 27.71
N ASN A 438 -21.43 31.12 26.48
CA ASN A 438 -22.11 32.29 25.95
C ASN A 438 -23.39 32.59 26.75
N GLN A 439 -24.18 31.56 27.09
CA GLN A 439 -25.36 31.78 27.94
C GLN A 439 -25.00 32.32 29.32
N ARG A 440 -23.88 31.91 29.94
CA ARG A 440 -23.44 32.45 31.24
C ARG A 440 -23.00 33.92 31.20
N ARG A 441 -22.71 34.45 30.01
CA ARG A 441 -22.28 35.84 29.81
C ARG A 441 -23.45 36.79 29.59
N ASP A 442 -24.60 36.27 29.18
CA ASP A 442 -25.88 36.98 29.03
C ASP A 442 -26.67 36.91 30.34
#